data_AF-A0A356FW01-F1
#
_entry.id   AF-A0A356FW01-F1
#
_cell.length_a   1.000
_cell.length_b   1.000
_cell.length_c   1.000
_cell.angle_alpha   90.00
_cell.angle_beta   90.00
_cell.angle_gamma   90.00
#
_symmetry.space_group_name_H-M   'P 1'
#
loop_
_entity.id
_entity.type
_entity.pdbx_description
1 polymer ?
#
loop_
_entity_poly.entity_id
_entity_poly.type
_entity_poly.pdbx_seq_one_letter_code
_entity_poly.pdbx_strand_id
1 'polypeptide(L)' 'MGISLFQLLVILLIVLVLFGRGKLPALAEDLGKSIKAFKKGVEDADKPDEKQDKE' A
#
# COMPACT_ATOMS: atom_id res chain seq x y z
N MET A 1 -13.82 -21.64 15.31
CA MET A 1 -14.02 -20.25 15.80
C MET A 1 -13.14 -19.34 14.95
N GLY A 2 -13.67 -18.85 13.82
CA GLY A 2 -12.90 -18.03 12.87
C GLY A 2 -12.77 -16.59 13.35
N ILE A 3 -11.84 -15.85 12.73
CA ILE A 3 -11.67 -14.42 12.98
C ILE A 3 -12.96 -13.72 12.55
N SER A 4 -13.70 -13.20 13.53
CA SER A 4 -14.89 -12.40 13.29
C SER A 4 -14.49 -10.98 12.85
N LEU A 5 -15.28 -10.37 11.95
CA LEU A 5 -15.10 -8.98 11.52
C LEU A 5 -15.04 -8.02 12.72
N PHE A 6 -15.82 -8.29 13.77
CA PHE A 6 -15.78 -7.50 15.01
C PHE A 6 -14.42 -7.57 15.70
N GLN A 7 -13.76 -8.72 15.69
CA GLN A 7 -12.45 -8.89 16.33
C GLN A 7 -11.36 -8.12 15.55
N LEU A 8 -11.41 -8.15 14.22
CA LEU A 8 -10.51 -7.34 13.38
C LEU A 8 -10.72 -5.84 13.62
N LEU A 9 -11.98 -5.38 13.75
CA LEU A 9 -12.28 -3.98 14.05
C LEU A 9 -11.72 -3.52 15.40
N VAL A 10 -11.84 -4.35 16.44
CA VAL A 10 -11.27 -4.05 17.77
C VAL A 10 -9.75 -3.98 17.72
N ILE A 11 -9.10 -4.93 17.05
CA ILE A 11 -7.63 -4.94 16.87
C ILE A 11 -7.19 -3.69 16.09
N LEU A 12 -7.89 -3.35 15.01
CA LEU A 12 -7.63 -2.16 14.21
C LEU A 12 -7.73 -0.89 15.06
N LEU A 13 -8.74 -0.79 15.92
CA LEU A 13 -8.92 0.35 16.82
C LEU A 13 -7.73 0.50 17.80
N ILE A 14 -7.29 -0.61 18.41
CA ILE A 14 -6.13 -0.61 19.32
C ILE A 14 -4.88 -0.15 18.59
N VAL A 15 -4.62 -0.68 17.39
CA VAL A 15 -3.50 -0.28 16.54
C VAL A 15 -3.58 1.22 16.21
N LEU A 16 -4.77 1.73 15.89
CA LEU A 16 -5.00 3.15 15.60
C LEU A 16 -4.69 4.06 16.80
N VAL A 17 -5.01 3.62 18.02
CA VAL A 17 -4.70 4.36 19.26
C VAL A 17 -3.19 4.35 19.56
N LEU A 18 -2.53 3.20 19.39
CA LEU A 18 -1.08 3.07 19.65
C LEU A 18 -0.22 3.87 18.66
N PHE A 19 -0.55 3.79 17.37
CA PHE A 19 0.18 4.51 16.33
C PHE A 19 -0.30 5.96 16.17
N GLY A 20 -1.53 6.26 16.59
CA GLY A 20 -2.17 7.55 16.41
C GLY A 20 -2.62 7.81 14.97
N ARG A 21 -3.57 8.74 14.82
CA ARG A 21 -4.21 9.13 13.56
C ARG A 21 -3.28 9.68 12.46
N GLY A 22 -2.05 10.08 12.79
CA GLY A 22 -1.10 10.68 11.84
C GLY A 22 -0.03 9.72 11.30
N LYS A 23 0.37 8.71 12.07
CA LYS A 23 1.48 7.81 11.67
C LYS A 23 1.04 6.79 10.63
N LEU A 24 -0.17 6.23 10.79
CA LEU A 24 -0.74 5.25 9.86
C LEU A 24 -0.85 5.79 8.42
N PRO A 25 -1.46 6.97 8.16
CA PRO A 25 -1.55 7.49 6.79
C PRO A 25 -0.17 7.84 6.21
N ALA A 26 0.75 8.41 7.00
CA ALA A 26 2.11 8.70 6.54
C ALA A 26 2.86 7.43 6.10
N LEU A 27 2.83 6.37 6.92
CA LEU A 27 3.42 5.08 6.59
C LEU A 27 2.76 4.44 5.36
N ALA A 28 1.42 4.53 5.26
CA ALA A 28 0.69 4.02 4.11
C ALA A 28 1.04 4.78 2.82
N GLU A 29 1.29 6.08 2.90
CA GLU A 29 1.70 6.91 1.76
C GLU A 29 3.09 6.51 1.24
N ASP A 30 4.05 6.29 2.14
CA ASP A 30 5.42 5.87 1.81
C ASP A 30 5.46 4.44 1.24
N LEU A 31 4.70 3.53 1.84
CA LEU A 31 4.52 2.16 1.33
C LEU A 31 3.78 2.19 -0.02
N GLY A 32 2.76 3.03 -0.15
CA GLY A 32 1.99 3.18 -1.38
C GLY A 32 2.83 3.68 -2.55
N LYS A 33 3.70 4.67 -2.32
CA LYS A 33 4.67 5.14 -3.32
C LYS A 33 5.63 4.02 -3.74
N SER A 34 6.15 3.27 -2.77
CA SER A 34 7.08 2.15 -3.01
C SER A 34 6.42 1.02 -3.81
N ILE A 35 5.21 0.60 -3.43
CA ILE A 35 4.43 -0.43 -4.14
C ILE A 35 4.05 0.04 -5.55
N LYS A 36 3.68 1.32 -5.72
CA LYS A 36 3.35 1.89 -7.03
C LYS A 36 4.56 1.90 -7.97
N ALA A 37 5.74 2.30 -7.46
CA ALA A 37 6.98 2.27 -8.22
C ALA A 37 7.38 0.82 -8.58
N PHE A 38 7.26 -0.12 -7.63
CA PHE A 38 7.52 -1.53 -7.87
C PHE A 38 6.59 -2.11 -8.95
N LYS A 39 5.28 -1.87 -8.83
CA LYS A 39 4.31 -2.35 -9.81
C LYS A 39 4.54 -1.77 -11.20
N LYS A 40 4.88 -0.48 -11.29
CA LYS A 40 5.23 0.16 -12.56
C LYS A 40 6.49 -0.44 -13.19
N GLY A 41 7.54 -0.67 -12.40
CA GLY A 41 8.76 -1.31 -12.91
C GLY A 41 8.53 -2.74 -13.40
N VAL A 42 7.63 -3.49 -12.76
CA VAL A 42 7.24 -4.84 -13.22
C VAL A 42 6.41 -4.77 -14.50
N GLU A 43 5.46 -3.83 -14.62
CA GLU A 43 4.69 -3.62 -15.86
C GLU A 43 5.56 -3.13 -17.04
N ASP A 44 6.57 -2.30 -16.78
CA ASP A 44 7.54 -1.87 -17.79
C ASP A 44 8.47 -3.02 -18.21
N ALA A 45 8.81 -3.94 -17.30
CA ALA A 45 9.64 -5.11 -17.62
C ALA A 45 8.90 -6.21 -18.42
N ASP A 46 7.57 -6.29 -18.26
CA ASP A 46 6.71 -7.28 -18.95
C ASP A 46 6.23 -6.77 -20.32
N LYS A 47 6.38 -5.47 -20.62
CA LYS A 47 6.10 -4.91 -21.94
C LYS A 47 7.38 -4.91 -22.78
N PRO A 48 7.49 -5.74 -23.85
CA PRO A 48 8.55 -5.57 -24.82
C PRO A 48 8.40 -4.19 -25.48
N ASP A 49 9.46 -3.39 -25.42
CA ASP A 49 9.66 -2.05 -25.97
C ASP A 49 8.53 -1.50 -26.85
N GLU A 50 7.57 -0.80 -26.25
CA GLU A 50 6.67 0.07 -27.01
C GLU A 50 6.38 1.34 -26.20
N LYS A 51 7.37 2.24 -26.16
CA LYS A 51 7.25 3.72 -26.16
C LYS A 51 8.54 4.37 -25.68
N GLN A 52 9.51 4.42 -26.58
CA GLN A 52 10.56 5.44 -26.60
C GLN A 52 10.24 6.36 -27.79
N ASP A 53 9.17 7.15 -27.68
CA ASP A 53 8.89 8.25 -28.62
C ASP A 53 7.89 9.21 -27.99
N LYS A 54 8.43 10.27 -27.39
CA LYS A 54 7.85 11.61 -27.32
C LYS A 54 8.98 12.56 -26.91
N GLU A 55 9.28 13.46 -27.83
CA GLU A 55 10.06 14.71 -27.73
C GLU A 55 10.07 15.39 -26.35
#